data_AF-A0A317GS58-F1
#
_entry.id   AF-A0A317GS58-F1
#
_cell.length_a   1.000
_cell.length_b   1.000
_cell.length_c   1.000
_cell.angle_alpha   90.00
_cell.angle_beta   90.00
_cell.angle_gamma   90.00
#
_symmetry.space_group_name_H-M   'P 1'
#
loop_
_entity.id
_entity.type
_entity.pdbx_description
1 polymer ?
#
loop_
_entity_poly.entity_id
_entity_poly.type
_entity_poly.pdbx_seq_one_letter_code
_entity_poly.pdbx_strand_id
1 'polypeptide(L)'
;MRFSAAALLLAVMPALLAQEKPAPPKPTTAAEAPTRDTSYIDENGTAHVTRVVPVPEDLSPQAKASLSRREPDQGPPQSLAQRRKMTDAYTAGAKVEWTKICPNTLTDTTIAGVPVHVVVPEGMPDENKGKVLLNLHGGGFNSDSGSYTESIPIASFT
;
A
#
# COMPACT_ATOMS: atom_id res chain seq x y z
N MET A 1 10.53 82.37 14.97
CA MET A 1 10.53 80.94 15.35
C MET A 1 9.84 80.14 14.27
N ARG A 2 10.54 79.19 13.64
CA ARG A 2 10.02 78.31 12.58
C ARG A 2 9.43 77.06 13.25
N PHE A 3 8.20 76.70 12.93
CA PHE A 3 7.61 75.42 13.32
C PHE A 3 7.83 74.41 12.19
N SER A 4 8.65 73.39 12.46
CA SER A 4 8.85 72.25 11.56
C SER A 4 7.73 71.22 11.74
N ALA A 5 7.13 70.83 10.61
CA ALA A 5 6.21 69.71 10.52
C ALA A 5 6.97 68.38 10.72
N ALA A 6 6.43 67.50 11.56
CA ALA A 6 6.85 66.10 11.63
C ALA A 6 5.70 65.24 11.10
N ALA A 7 5.85 64.74 9.87
CA ALA A 7 4.96 63.75 9.29
C ALA A 7 5.31 62.37 9.86
N LEU A 8 4.39 61.77 10.61
CA LEU A 8 4.53 60.41 11.14
C LEU A 8 4.07 59.42 10.05
N LEU A 9 5.01 58.75 9.40
CA LEU A 9 4.74 57.65 8.48
C LEU A 9 4.42 56.37 9.27
N LEU A 10 3.14 55.97 9.31
CA LEU A 10 2.73 54.64 9.76
C LEU A 10 3.03 53.62 8.64
N ALA A 11 4.03 52.76 8.85
CA ALA A 11 4.25 51.60 7.99
C ALA A 11 3.31 50.45 8.43
N VAL A 12 2.32 50.14 7.61
CA VAL A 12 1.49 48.93 7.75
C VAL A 12 2.26 47.77 7.12
N MET A 13 2.76 46.85 7.96
CA MET A 13 3.38 45.59 7.52
C MET A 13 2.27 44.54 7.33
N PRO A 14 2.05 44.00 6.11
CA PRO A 14 1.14 42.88 5.95
C PRO A 14 1.80 41.62 6.53
N ALA A 15 1.28 41.13 7.65
CA ALA A 15 1.63 39.82 8.17
C ALA A 15 1.08 38.76 7.20
N LEU A 16 1.97 38.21 6.36
CA LEU A 16 1.70 37.00 5.61
C LEU A 16 1.55 35.85 6.63
N LEU A 17 0.30 35.51 6.98
CA LEU A 17 0.02 34.28 7.72
C LEU A 17 0.37 33.11 6.79
N ALA A 18 1.55 32.54 7.00
CA ALA A 18 1.89 31.24 6.44
C ALA A 18 0.84 30.25 6.97
N GLN A 19 -0.01 29.70 6.09
CA GLN A 19 -0.80 28.53 6.42
C GLN A 19 0.17 27.39 6.70
N GLU A 20 0.40 27.09 7.97
CA GLU A 20 1.08 25.86 8.37
C GLU A 20 0.28 24.68 7.82
N LYS A 21 0.90 23.90 6.95
CA LYS A 21 0.33 22.64 6.50
C LYS A 21 0.13 21.76 7.74
N PRO A 22 -1.05 21.16 7.94
CA PRO A 22 -1.27 20.28 9.07
C PRO A 22 -0.22 19.18 9.06
N ALA A 23 0.38 18.93 10.24
CA ALA A 23 1.37 17.88 10.40
C ALA A 23 0.80 16.53 9.95
N PRO A 24 1.61 15.65 9.32
CA PRO A 24 1.14 14.33 8.97
C PRO A 24 0.64 13.59 10.21
N PRO A 25 -0.41 12.76 10.07
CA PRO A 25 -0.94 12.01 11.20
C PRO A 25 0.15 11.11 11.79
N LYS A 26 0.24 11.09 13.12
CA LYS A 26 1.17 10.23 13.85
C LYS A 26 0.57 8.82 13.98
N PRO A 27 1.39 7.76 13.97
CA PRO A 27 0.92 6.40 14.24
C PRO A 27 0.29 6.29 15.63
N THR A 28 -0.75 5.47 15.75
CA THR A 28 -1.40 5.16 17.02
C THR A 28 -0.43 4.42 17.95
N THR A 29 -0.33 4.88 19.20
CA THR A 29 0.47 4.23 20.24
C THR A 29 -0.37 3.28 21.10
N ALA A 30 0.29 2.43 21.89
CA ALA A 30 -0.40 1.55 22.84
C ALA A 30 -1.23 2.31 23.90
N ALA A 31 -0.87 3.56 24.21
CA ALA A 31 -1.62 4.40 25.15
C ALA A 31 -2.89 4.99 24.53
N GLU A 32 -2.91 5.16 23.21
CA GLU A 32 -4.02 5.76 22.45
C GLU A 32 -4.95 4.70 21.85
N ALA A 33 -4.45 3.47 21.66
CA ALA A 33 -5.19 2.39 21.02
C ALA A 33 -6.49 2.06 21.78
N PRO A 34 -7.61 1.84 21.06
CA PRO A 34 -8.86 1.46 21.70
C PRO A 34 -8.74 0.09 22.39
N THR A 35 -9.31 -0.04 23.57
CA THR A 35 -9.36 -1.30 24.35
C THR A 35 -10.75 -1.93 24.36
N ARG A 36 -11.74 -1.29 23.71
CA ARG A 36 -13.11 -1.79 23.55
C ARG A 36 -13.78 -1.19 22.31
N ASP A 37 -14.86 -1.83 21.89
CA ASP A 37 -15.70 -1.36 20.80
C ASP A 37 -16.53 -0.14 21.26
N THR A 38 -16.63 0.88 20.40
CA THR A 38 -17.48 2.06 20.62
C THR A 38 -18.17 2.52 19.33
N SER A 39 -19.32 3.17 19.46
CA SER A 39 -20.03 3.84 18.38
C SER A 39 -20.70 5.09 18.92
N TYR A 40 -20.40 6.25 18.34
CA TYR A 40 -20.91 7.55 18.74
C TYR A 40 -21.15 8.41 17.50
N ILE A 41 -22.31 9.07 17.41
CA ILE A 41 -22.61 10.05 16.36
C ILE A 41 -22.48 11.44 16.99
N ASP A 42 -21.63 12.31 16.43
CA ASP A 42 -21.45 13.67 16.95
C ASP A 42 -22.54 14.66 16.48
N GLU A 43 -22.46 15.90 16.97
CA GLU A 43 -23.41 16.98 16.65
C GLU A 43 -23.45 17.33 15.16
N ASN A 44 -22.39 17.02 14.40
CA ASN A 44 -22.32 17.22 12.96
C ASN A 44 -22.82 16.00 12.16
N GLY A 45 -23.27 14.95 12.85
CA GLY A 45 -23.72 13.69 12.23
C GLY A 45 -22.59 12.74 11.84
N THR A 46 -21.34 12.98 12.27
CA THR A 46 -20.21 12.08 11.96
C THR A 46 -20.20 10.87 12.90
N ALA A 47 -20.03 9.68 12.33
CA ALA A 47 -19.88 8.46 13.10
C ALA A 47 -18.42 8.23 13.53
N HIS A 48 -18.21 8.13 14.84
CA HIS A 48 -16.97 7.75 15.49
C HIS A 48 -17.09 6.30 15.94
N VAL A 49 -16.33 5.40 15.30
CA VAL A 49 -16.40 3.95 15.56
C VAL A 49 -15.02 3.42 15.88
N THR A 50 -14.89 2.71 17.00
CA THR A 50 -13.68 1.93 17.33
C THR A 50 -14.02 0.44 17.37
N ARG A 51 -13.10 -0.40 16.90
CA ARG A 51 -13.21 -1.86 16.99
C ARG A 51 -11.88 -2.45 17.48
N VAL A 52 -11.95 -3.38 18.43
CA VAL A 52 -10.82 -4.24 18.80
C VAL A 52 -11.00 -5.57 18.08
N VAL A 53 -10.14 -5.83 17.09
CA VAL A 53 -10.21 -7.03 16.25
C VAL A 53 -9.04 -7.96 16.59
N PRO A 54 -9.28 -9.08 17.30
CA PRO A 54 -8.22 -10.06 17.55
C PRO A 54 -7.83 -10.78 16.25
N VAL A 55 -6.61 -11.36 16.22
CA VAL A 55 -6.22 -12.25 15.13
C VAL A 55 -7.17 -13.46 15.12
N PRO A 56 -7.78 -13.82 13.98
CA PRO A 56 -8.73 -14.93 13.93
C PRO A 56 -8.12 -16.27 14.35
N GLU A 57 -8.88 -17.06 15.11
CA GLU A 57 -8.41 -18.31 15.73
C GLU A 57 -8.33 -19.49 14.75
N ASP A 58 -9.08 -19.43 13.65
CA ASP A 58 -9.16 -20.46 12.61
C ASP A 58 -8.02 -20.38 11.57
N LEU A 59 -7.21 -19.32 11.63
CA LEU A 59 -6.05 -19.17 10.77
C LEU A 59 -4.95 -20.19 11.08
N SER A 60 -4.22 -20.57 10.02
CA SER A 60 -3.00 -21.37 10.15
C SER A 60 -1.96 -20.66 11.04
N PRO A 61 -1.04 -21.41 11.69
CA PRO A 61 0.02 -20.82 12.50
C PRO A 61 0.83 -19.76 11.74
N GLN A 62 1.12 -20.00 10.46
CA GLN A 62 1.85 -19.08 9.59
C GLN A 62 1.05 -17.80 9.31
N ALA A 63 -0.25 -17.92 9.06
CA ALA A 63 -1.12 -16.76 8.85
C ALA A 63 -1.26 -15.91 10.12
N LYS A 64 -1.42 -16.54 11.30
CA LYS A 64 -1.41 -15.85 12.60
C LYS A 64 -0.10 -15.10 12.84
N ALA A 65 1.03 -15.75 12.59
CA ALA A 65 2.34 -15.11 12.71
C ALA A 65 2.48 -13.92 11.73
N SER A 66 1.90 -14.02 10.53
CA SER A 66 1.94 -12.93 9.56
C SER A 66 1.10 -11.73 9.97
N LEU A 67 -0.15 -11.95 10.42
CA LEU A 67 -1.08 -10.90 10.81
C LEU A 67 -0.77 -10.26 12.17
N SER A 68 -0.06 -10.95 13.04
CA SER A 68 0.33 -10.42 14.36
C SER A 68 1.55 -9.50 14.35
N ARG A 69 2.18 -9.30 13.17
CA ARG A 69 3.25 -8.31 13.02
C ARG A 69 2.70 -6.90 13.26
N ARG A 70 3.40 -6.13 14.09
CA ARG A 70 3.04 -4.73 14.35
C ARG A 70 3.54 -3.85 13.21
N GLU A 71 2.62 -3.21 12.52
CA GLU A 71 2.89 -2.17 11.53
C GLU A 71 2.19 -0.88 11.95
N PRO A 72 2.81 0.29 11.76
CA PRO A 72 2.14 1.57 11.95
C PRO A 72 0.88 1.68 11.09
N ASP A 73 -0.23 2.12 11.70
CA ASP A 73 -1.49 2.40 11.00
C ASP A 73 -1.44 3.67 10.15
N GLN A 74 -0.50 4.55 10.47
CA GLN A 74 -0.18 5.76 9.71
C GLN A 74 1.32 5.78 9.40
N GLY A 75 1.66 6.28 8.22
CA GLY A 75 3.05 6.45 7.80
C GLY A 75 3.23 7.79 7.10
N PRO A 76 4.49 8.24 6.91
CA PRO A 76 4.74 9.43 6.10
C PRO A 76 4.19 9.21 4.68
N PRO A 77 3.69 10.26 4.00
CA PRO A 77 3.28 10.15 2.61
C PRO A 77 4.40 9.53 1.76
N GLN A 78 4.07 8.45 1.06
CA GLN A 78 5.00 7.76 0.18
C GLN A 78 4.89 8.33 -1.24
N SER A 79 6.01 8.75 -1.84
CA SER A 79 5.99 9.15 -3.26
C SER A 79 5.75 7.94 -4.17
N LEU A 80 5.17 8.17 -5.35
CA LEU A 80 4.93 7.11 -6.33
C LEU A 80 6.23 6.40 -6.75
N ALA A 81 7.33 7.14 -6.90
CA ALA A 81 8.63 6.58 -7.25
C ALA A 81 9.15 5.62 -6.16
N GLN A 82 9.02 6.00 -4.88
CA GLN A 82 9.40 5.13 -3.77
C GLN A 82 8.50 3.89 -3.71
N ARG A 83 7.18 4.06 -3.91
CA ARG A 83 6.25 2.93 -3.96
C ARG A 83 6.65 1.91 -5.01
N ARG A 84 6.82 2.36 -6.26
CA ARG A 84 7.21 1.49 -7.39
C ARG A 84 8.51 0.76 -7.10
N LYS A 85 9.55 1.49 -6.66
CA LYS A 85 10.84 0.89 -6.31
C LYS A 85 10.72 -0.21 -5.24
N MET A 86 9.92 0.03 -4.19
CA MET A 86 9.70 -0.96 -3.13
C MET A 86 8.92 -2.16 -3.64
N THR A 87 7.89 -1.93 -4.46
CA THR A 87 7.11 -3.00 -5.09
C THR A 87 7.97 -3.84 -6.02
N ASP A 88 8.79 -3.23 -6.88
CA ASP A 88 9.70 -3.95 -7.79
C ASP A 88 10.69 -4.84 -7.02
N ALA A 89 11.25 -4.33 -5.92
CA ALA A 89 12.15 -5.10 -5.07
C ALA A 89 11.42 -6.27 -4.38
N TYR A 90 10.21 -6.03 -3.88
CA TYR A 90 9.37 -7.06 -3.26
C TYR A 90 9.02 -8.17 -4.27
N THR A 91 8.54 -7.83 -5.46
CA THR A 91 8.11 -8.85 -6.44
C THR A 91 9.29 -9.62 -7.03
N ALA A 92 10.45 -8.98 -7.19
CA ALA A 92 11.68 -9.68 -7.56
C ALA A 92 12.09 -10.74 -6.52
N GLY A 93 12.03 -10.39 -5.22
CA GLY A 93 12.27 -11.35 -4.14
C GLY A 93 11.22 -12.45 -4.10
N ALA A 94 9.95 -12.10 -4.24
CA ALA A 94 8.86 -13.05 -4.20
C ALA A 94 8.87 -14.03 -5.38
N LYS A 95 9.29 -13.59 -6.58
CA LYS A 95 9.53 -14.48 -7.73
C LYS A 95 10.50 -15.60 -7.35
N VAL A 96 11.61 -15.27 -6.69
CA VAL A 96 12.62 -16.26 -6.27
C VAL A 96 12.03 -17.27 -5.28
N GLU A 97 11.31 -16.80 -4.27
CA GLU A 97 10.71 -17.70 -3.27
C GLU A 97 9.58 -18.55 -3.85
N TRP A 98 8.73 -17.98 -4.71
CA TRP A 98 7.66 -18.73 -5.37
C TRP A 98 8.20 -19.79 -6.32
N THR A 99 9.23 -19.51 -7.11
CA THR A 99 9.82 -20.52 -8.01
C THR A 99 10.40 -21.72 -7.25
N LYS A 100 10.81 -21.57 -5.98
CA LYS A 100 11.24 -22.73 -5.16
C LYS A 100 10.08 -23.65 -4.79
N ILE A 101 8.89 -23.09 -4.57
CA ILE A 101 7.69 -23.82 -4.15
C ILE A 101 6.91 -24.36 -5.35
N CYS A 102 6.88 -23.56 -6.42
CA CYS A 102 6.15 -23.75 -7.65
C CYS A 102 7.14 -23.74 -8.82
N PRO A 103 7.89 -24.81 -9.07
CA PRO A 103 8.83 -24.86 -10.18
C PRO A 103 8.15 -24.51 -11.50
N ASN A 104 8.75 -23.61 -12.27
CA ASN A 104 8.15 -23.02 -13.46
C ASN A 104 9.21 -22.56 -14.46
N THR A 105 8.78 -22.42 -15.71
CA THR A 105 9.48 -21.67 -16.74
C THR A 105 8.82 -20.31 -16.92
N LEU A 106 9.61 -19.24 -16.80
CA LEU A 106 9.19 -17.86 -17.01
C LEU A 106 9.82 -17.31 -18.28
N THR A 107 8.99 -16.81 -19.19
CA THR A 107 9.44 -16.15 -20.42
C THR A 107 8.80 -14.78 -20.54
N ASP A 108 9.64 -13.76 -20.68
CA ASP A 108 9.19 -12.40 -20.96
C ASP A 108 9.02 -12.25 -22.47
N THR A 109 7.85 -11.82 -22.91
CA THR A 109 7.53 -11.65 -24.33
C THR A 109 6.55 -10.49 -24.55
N THR A 110 6.09 -10.32 -25.77
CA THR A 110 5.11 -9.32 -26.15
C THR A 110 4.00 -9.97 -26.97
N ILE A 111 2.74 -9.73 -26.57
CA ILE A 111 1.55 -10.19 -27.30
C ILE A 111 0.81 -8.95 -27.76
N ALA A 112 0.63 -8.80 -29.08
CA ALA A 112 -0.06 -7.65 -29.69
C ALA A 112 0.45 -6.27 -29.19
N GLY A 113 1.76 -6.15 -28.91
CA GLY A 113 2.38 -4.92 -28.42
C GLY A 113 2.35 -4.72 -26.90
N VAL A 114 1.73 -5.63 -26.15
CA VAL A 114 1.69 -5.58 -24.68
C VAL A 114 2.77 -6.50 -24.09
N PRO A 115 3.69 -6.00 -23.25
CA PRO A 115 4.63 -6.84 -22.52
C PRO A 115 3.90 -7.81 -21.58
N VAL A 116 4.31 -9.08 -21.60
CA VAL A 116 3.71 -10.12 -20.76
C VAL A 116 4.79 -11.04 -20.18
N HIS A 117 4.48 -11.61 -19.03
CA HIS A 117 5.20 -12.73 -18.45
C HIS A 117 4.41 -14.02 -18.72
N VAL A 118 4.98 -14.92 -19.52
CA VAL A 118 4.40 -16.25 -19.73
C VAL A 118 4.98 -17.18 -18.68
N VAL A 119 4.10 -17.72 -17.83
CA VAL A 119 4.46 -18.68 -16.78
C VAL A 119 3.93 -20.06 -17.19
N VAL A 120 4.82 -21.04 -17.27
CA VAL A 120 4.46 -22.44 -17.50
C VAL A 120 4.89 -23.26 -16.29
N PRO A 121 3.97 -23.92 -15.57
CA PRO A 121 4.33 -24.72 -14.41
C PRO A 121 5.06 -25.99 -14.86
N GLU A 122 6.01 -26.45 -14.06
CA GLU A 122 6.61 -27.77 -14.27
C GLU A 122 5.57 -28.86 -14.01
N GLY A 123 5.54 -29.89 -14.86
CA GLY A 123 4.59 -31.01 -14.71
C GLY A 123 3.14 -30.70 -15.07
N MET A 124 2.88 -29.67 -15.90
CA MET A 124 1.53 -29.32 -16.35
C MET A 124 0.74 -30.55 -16.88
N PRO A 125 -0.46 -30.85 -16.34
CA PRO A 125 -1.26 -31.98 -16.80
C PRO A 125 -1.67 -31.88 -18.27
N ASP A 126 -1.77 -33.02 -18.94
CA ASP A 126 -2.16 -33.10 -20.36
C ASP A 126 -3.54 -32.49 -20.63
N GLU A 127 -4.47 -32.61 -19.68
CA GLU A 127 -5.82 -32.03 -19.78
C GLU A 127 -5.85 -30.50 -19.80
N ASN A 128 -4.76 -29.85 -19.39
CA ASN A 128 -4.61 -28.40 -19.41
C ASN A 128 -3.91 -27.89 -20.68
N LYS A 129 -3.41 -28.80 -21.55
CA LYS A 129 -2.88 -28.41 -22.86
C LYS A 129 -3.96 -27.73 -23.70
N GLY A 130 -3.59 -26.60 -24.32
CA GLY A 130 -4.50 -25.80 -25.12
C GLY A 130 -5.40 -24.84 -24.33
N LYS A 131 -5.30 -24.83 -22.99
CA LYS A 131 -5.94 -23.81 -22.14
C LYS A 131 -4.92 -22.73 -21.78
N VAL A 132 -5.43 -21.56 -21.40
CA VAL A 132 -4.62 -20.45 -20.90
C VAL A 132 -5.36 -19.76 -19.76
N LEU A 133 -4.62 -19.33 -18.75
CA LEU A 133 -5.09 -18.43 -17.71
C LEU A 133 -4.45 -17.06 -17.95
N LEU A 134 -5.27 -16.01 -17.93
CA LEU A 134 -4.81 -14.63 -18.06
C LEU A 134 -4.87 -13.96 -16.69
N ASN A 135 -3.70 -13.67 -16.11
CA ASN A 135 -3.62 -12.89 -14.89
C ASN A 135 -3.58 -11.38 -15.20
N LEU A 136 -4.45 -10.61 -14.54
CA LEU A 136 -4.46 -9.15 -14.59
C LEU A 136 -4.17 -8.64 -13.18
N HIS A 137 -2.90 -8.33 -12.95
CA HIS A 137 -2.37 -8.26 -11.61
C HIS A 137 -2.88 -7.07 -10.77
N GLY A 138 -2.82 -7.22 -9.45
CA GLY A 138 -3.08 -6.13 -8.51
C GLY A 138 -1.97 -5.07 -8.47
N GLY A 139 -2.19 -4.01 -7.70
CA GLY A 139 -1.18 -2.93 -7.52
C GLY A 139 -1.74 -1.52 -7.62
N GLY A 140 -3.04 -1.37 -7.37
CA GLY A 140 -3.70 -0.06 -7.29
C GLY A 140 -3.54 0.79 -8.54
N PHE A 141 -3.43 0.16 -9.71
CA PHE A 141 -3.23 0.78 -11.02
C PHE A 141 -1.94 1.60 -11.16
N ASN A 142 -0.99 1.48 -10.22
CA ASN A 142 0.20 2.32 -10.21
C ASN A 142 1.52 1.58 -9.94
N SER A 143 1.48 0.34 -9.46
CA SER A 143 2.65 -0.52 -9.29
C SER A 143 2.35 -1.97 -9.68
N ASP A 144 3.39 -2.78 -9.87
CA ASP A 144 3.26 -4.20 -10.19
C ASP A 144 3.43 -5.05 -8.93
N SER A 145 2.36 -5.21 -8.14
CA SER A 145 2.44 -6.03 -6.92
C SER A 145 2.14 -7.52 -7.13
N GLY A 146 1.78 -7.91 -8.35
CA GLY A 146 1.11 -9.18 -8.62
C GLY A 146 1.67 -10.02 -9.77
N SER A 147 2.46 -9.44 -10.69
CA SER A 147 2.84 -10.15 -11.93
C SER A 147 3.57 -11.47 -11.70
N TYR A 148 4.33 -11.60 -10.62
CA TYR A 148 4.95 -12.87 -10.21
C TYR A 148 4.25 -13.54 -9.03
N THR A 149 3.84 -12.75 -8.04
CA THR A 149 3.26 -13.25 -6.78
C THR A 149 1.90 -13.91 -6.94
N GLU A 150 1.19 -13.57 -8.01
CA GLU A 150 -0.09 -14.18 -8.37
C GLU A 150 0.09 -15.18 -9.51
N SER A 151 0.79 -14.82 -10.58
CA SER A 151 0.87 -15.65 -11.80
C SER A 151 1.58 -16.99 -11.58
N ILE A 152 2.65 -17.03 -10.78
CA ILE A 152 3.38 -18.28 -10.48
C ILE A 152 2.50 -19.30 -9.76
N PRO A 153 1.91 -18.99 -8.59
CA PRO A 153 1.05 -19.94 -7.91
C PRO A 153 -0.24 -20.26 -8.67
N ILE A 154 -0.85 -19.30 -9.38
CA ILE A 154 -2.03 -19.57 -10.21
C ILE A 154 -1.71 -20.63 -11.27
N ALA A 155 -0.58 -20.48 -11.96
CA ALA A 155 -0.14 -21.43 -12.98
C ALA A 155 0.10 -22.83 -12.39
N SER A 156 0.63 -22.94 -11.17
CA SER A 156 0.97 -24.23 -10.57
C SER A 156 -0.19 -24.95 -9.88
N PHE A 157 -1.21 -24.23 -9.39
CA PHE A 157 -2.27 -24.83 -8.58
C PHE A 157 -3.64 -24.92 -9.29
N THR A 158 -3.72 -24.56 -10.57
CA THR A 158 -4.94 -24.61 -11.41
C THR A 158 -4.73 -25.49 -12.63
#